data_AF-A0A9D2X2Z3-F1
#
_entry.id   AF-A0A9D2X2Z3-F1
#
_cell.length_a   1.000
_cell.length_b   1.000
_cell.length_c   1.000
_cell.angle_alpha   90.00
_cell.angle_beta   90.00
_cell.angle_gamma   90.00
#
_symmetry.space_group_name_H-M   'P 1'
#
loop_
_entity.id
_entity.type
_entity.pdbx_description
1 polymer ?
#
loop_
_entity_poly.entity_id
_entity_poly.type
_entity_poly.pdbx_seq_one_letter_code
_entity_poly.pdbx_strand_id
1 'polypeptide(L)'
;MTEVHFPASFKAGLSHITFGLIVVFFVFLINIEYSALGLSEPFFPVTDQVKTFNDVIFWVIVGLLGLELVVAYLEIRDAKYFLKKYWLEIILLVLMPIFVGFKALKITIKIVKQIKVSKTGFKIFQKLKKSKKK
;
A
#
# COMPACT_ATOMS: atom_id res chain seq x y z
N MET A 1 -23.52 -10.33 -29.81
CA MET A 1 -23.21 -9.71 -28.50
C MET A 1 -22.68 -8.32 -28.78
N THR A 2 -23.28 -7.29 -28.20
CA THR A 2 -23.01 -5.87 -28.49
C THR A 2 -21.75 -5.39 -27.79
N GLU A 3 -20.84 -4.75 -28.53
CA GLU A 3 -19.71 -4.02 -27.96
C GLU A 3 -20.24 -2.85 -27.13
N VAL A 4 -19.74 -2.72 -25.90
CA VAL A 4 -20.12 -1.63 -25.00
C VAL A 4 -19.09 -0.54 -25.16
N HIS A 5 -19.44 0.56 -25.83
CA HIS A 5 -18.53 1.69 -25.98
C HIS A 5 -18.73 2.71 -24.87
N PHE A 6 -17.64 3.06 -24.18
CA PHE A 6 -17.64 4.13 -23.18
C PHE A 6 -17.17 5.45 -23.81
N PRO A 7 -17.76 6.61 -23.42
CA PRO A 7 -17.32 7.91 -23.92
C PRO A 7 -15.84 8.16 -23.64
N ALA A 8 -15.13 8.77 -24.60
CA ALA A 8 -13.72 9.10 -24.42
C ALA A 8 -13.48 10.04 -23.23
N SER A 9 -14.41 10.98 -22.99
CA SER A 9 -14.40 11.89 -21.83
C SER A 9 -14.50 11.15 -20.50
N PHE A 10 -15.28 10.06 -20.44
CA PHE A 10 -15.39 9.24 -19.23
C PHE A 10 -14.07 8.54 -18.91
N LYS A 11 -13.43 7.90 -19.90
CA LYS A 11 -12.14 7.22 -19.73
C LYS A 11 -11.04 8.22 -19.35
N ALA A 12 -11.01 9.37 -20.01
CA ALA A 12 -10.09 10.43 -19.68
C ALA A 12 -10.32 10.91 -18.24
N GLY A 13 -11.56 11.24 -17.88
CA GLY A 13 -11.89 11.69 -16.52
C GLY A 13 -11.47 10.69 -15.45
N LEU A 14 -11.78 9.40 -15.65
CA LEU A 14 -11.36 8.32 -14.77
C LEU A 14 -9.84 8.28 -14.59
N SER A 15 -9.09 8.28 -15.70
CA SER A 15 -7.62 8.25 -15.67
C SER A 15 -7.01 9.47 -14.98
N HIS A 16 -7.56 10.68 -15.20
CA HIS A 16 -7.06 11.89 -14.56
C HIS A 16 -7.33 11.88 -13.05
N ILE A 17 -8.49 11.39 -12.62
CA ILE A 17 -8.84 11.23 -11.20
C ILE A 17 -7.91 10.21 -10.55
N THR A 18 -7.71 9.05 -11.17
CA THR A 18 -6.79 8.02 -10.70
C THR A 18 -5.38 8.58 -10.55
N PHE A 19 -4.88 9.28 -11.57
CA PHE A 19 -3.55 9.89 -11.53
C PHE A 19 -3.42 10.95 -10.42
N GLY A 20 -4.41 11.84 -10.28
CA GLY A 20 -4.43 12.84 -9.22
C GLY A 20 -4.39 12.21 -7.82
N LEU A 21 -5.17 11.15 -7.60
CA LEU A 21 -5.14 10.41 -6.33
C LEU A 21 -3.80 9.72 -6.10
N ILE A 22 -3.16 9.15 -7.13
CA ILE A 22 -1.82 8.56 -7.03
C ILE A 22 -0.81 9.62 -6.57
N VAL A 23 -0.83 10.82 -7.15
CA VAL A 23 0.06 11.92 -6.74
C VAL A 23 -0.16 12.27 -5.26
N VAL A 24 -1.42 12.45 -4.86
CA VAL A 24 -1.77 12.73 -3.45
C VAL A 24 -1.28 11.61 -2.53
N PHE A 25 -1.53 10.36 -2.89
CA PHE A 25 -1.07 9.19 -2.13
C PHE A 25 0.45 9.19 -1.94
N PHE A 26 1.23 9.47 -2.99
CA PHE A 26 2.69 9.50 -2.88
C PHE A 26 3.19 10.63 -1.96
N VAL A 27 2.56 11.81 -2.01
CA VAL A 27 2.92 12.91 -1.10
C VAL A 27 2.71 12.51 0.37
N PHE A 28 1.55 11.92 0.68
CA PHE A 28 1.28 11.41 2.02
C PHE A 28 2.21 10.26 2.40
N LEU A 29 2.49 9.33 1.48
CA LEU A 29 3.38 8.20 1.70
C LEU A 29 4.80 8.66 2.05
N ILE A 30 5.33 9.65 1.32
CA ILE A 30 6.65 10.24 1.59
C ILE A 30 6.68 10.85 3.00
N ASN A 31 5.63 11.57 3.38
CA ASN A 31 5.54 12.16 4.71
C ASN A 31 5.43 11.10 5.83
N ILE A 32 4.65 10.03 5.61
CA ILE A 32 4.46 8.94 6.58
C ILE A 32 5.75 8.12 6.73
N GLU A 33 6.44 7.81 5.63
CA GLU A 33 7.65 6.98 5.59
C GLU A 33 8.94 7.81 5.59
N TYR A 34 8.89 9.06 6.08
CA TYR A 34 10.00 10.01 6.04
C TYR A 34 11.34 9.40 6.52
N SER A 35 11.32 8.63 7.61
CA SER A 35 12.51 7.96 8.17
C SER A 35 13.08 6.89 7.24
N ALA A 36 12.24 6.14 6.51
CA ALA A 36 12.69 5.15 5.54
C ALA A 36 13.33 5.79 4.29
N LEU A 37 12.97 7.05 4.01
CA LEU A 37 13.54 7.87 2.94
C LEU A 37 14.78 8.66 3.37
N GLY A 38 15.25 8.50 4.61
CA GLY A 38 16.42 9.19 5.15
C GLY A 38 16.15 10.63 5.60
N LEU A 39 14.89 11.04 5.72
CA LEU A 39 14.53 12.35 6.27
C LEU A 39 14.56 12.30 7.80
N SER A 40 15.05 13.38 8.41
CA SER A 40 15.13 13.53 9.87
C SER A 40 13.78 13.74 10.52
N GLU A 41 12.86 14.41 9.83
CA GLU A 41 11.54 14.77 10.32
C GLU A 41 10.51 14.77 9.18
N PRO A 42 9.22 14.57 9.49
CA PRO A 42 8.15 14.68 8.51
C PRO A 42 7.86 16.16 8.19
N PHE A 43 7.34 16.43 6.98
CA PHE A 43 6.91 17.77 6.56
C PHE A 43 5.69 18.26 7.36
N PHE A 44 4.83 17.35 7.83
CA PHE A 44 3.68 17.65 8.67
C PHE A 44 3.37 16.50 9.66
N PRO A 45 2.65 16.76 10.76
CA PRO A 45 2.41 15.77 11.80
C PRO A 45 1.78 14.47 11.28
N VAL A 46 2.47 13.35 11.49
CA VAL A 46 1.99 12.02 11.10
C VAL A 46 1.07 11.47 12.20
N THR A 47 -0.19 11.91 12.20
CA THR A 47 -1.22 11.37 13.10
C THR A 47 -1.79 10.05 12.57
N ASP A 48 -2.49 9.30 13.42
CA ASP A 48 -3.14 8.07 12.98
C ASP A 48 -4.26 8.34 11.97
N GLN A 49 -4.94 9.49 12.06
CA GLN A 49 -5.91 9.92 11.05
C GLN A 49 -5.29 10.07 9.67
N VAL A 50 -4.08 10.66 9.58
CA VAL A 50 -3.35 10.82 8.31
C VAL A 50 -3.00 9.47 7.70
N LYS A 51 -2.56 8.51 8.53
CA LYS A 51 -2.27 7.14 8.07
C LYS A 51 -3.52 6.45 7.55
N THR A 52 -4.61 6.50 8.31
CA THR A 52 -5.90 5.90 7.90
C THR A 52 -6.42 6.54 6.62
N PHE A 53 -6.31 7.86 6.49
CA PHE A 53 -6.71 8.57 5.27
C PHE A 53 -5.90 8.11 4.06
N ASN A 54 -4.58 7.95 4.21
CA ASN A 54 -3.71 7.44 3.17
C ASN A 54 -4.04 5.98 2.78
N ASP A 55 -4.36 5.13 3.76
CA ASP A 55 -4.80 3.75 3.51
C ASP A 55 -6.15 3.71 2.76
N VAL A 56 -7.09 4.61 3.08
CA VAL A 56 -8.36 4.73 2.35
C VAL A 56 -8.11 5.17 0.91
N ILE A 57 -7.28 6.20 0.70
CA ILE A 57 -6.91 6.66 -0.65
C ILE A 57 -6.31 5.52 -1.47
N PHE A 58 -5.43 4.73 -0.86
CA PHE A 58 -4.84 3.56 -1.52
C PHE A 58 -5.91 2.60 -2.05
N TRP A 59 -6.89 2.23 -1.21
CA TRP A 59 -7.97 1.34 -1.64
C TRP A 59 -8.88 1.95 -2.69
N VAL A 60 -9.10 3.27 -2.65
CA VAL A 60 -9.82 3.99 -3.71
C VAL A 60 -9.06 3.92 -5.04
N ILE A 61 -7.74 4.12 -5.04
CA ILE A 61 -6.89 3.98 -6.24
C ILE A 61 -6.98 2.56 -6.81
N VAL A 62 -6.87 1.53 -5.96
CA VAL A 62 -7.01 0.13 -6.37
C VAL A 62 -8.39 -0.10 -7.02
N GLY A 63 -9.46 0.43 -6.43
CA GLY A 63 -10.80 0.35 -7.00
C GLY A 63 -10.92 1.04 -8.37
N LEU A 64 -10.35 2.23 -8.53
CA LEU A 64 -10.37 2.98 -9.79
C LEU A 64 -9.56 2.28 -10.90
N LEU A 65 -8.36 1.80 -10.58
CA LEU A 65 -7.55 1.00 -11.52
C LEU A 65 -8.27 -0.28 -11.94
N GLY A 66 -8.94 -0.96 -10.99
CA GLY A 66 -9.80 -2.10 -11.30
C GLY A 66 -10.95 -1.72 -12.24
N LEU A 67 -11.59 -0.58 -12.02
CA LEU A 67 -12.67 -0.09 -12.86
C LEU A 67 -12.18 0.28 -14.27
N GLU A 68 -11.00 0.90 -14.41
CA GLU A 68 -10.36 1.16 -15.70
C GLU A 68 -10.15 -0.13 -16.50
N LEU A 69 -9.63 -1.18 -15.85
CA LEU A 69 -9.42 -2.49 -16.47
C LEU A 69 -10.73 -3.17 -16.85
N VAL A 70 -11.76 -3.08 -16.00
CA VAL A 70 -13.09 -3.62 -16.32
C VAL A 70 -13.68 -2.91 -17.54
N VAL A 71 -13.63 -1.57 -17.57
CA VAL A 71 -14.10 -0.77 -18.72
C VAL A 71 -13.36 -1.16 -20.00
N ALA A 72 -12.04 -1.29 -19.93
CA ALA A 72 -11.22 -1.69 -21.08
C ALA A 72 -11.52 -3.13 -21.54
N TYR A 73 -11.76 -4.07 -20.62
CA TYR A 73 -12.13 -5.44 -20.96
C TYR A 73 -13.53 -5.52 -21.60
N LEU A 74 -14.49 -4.75 -21.10
CA LEU A 74 -15.85 -4.72 -21.64
C LEU A 74 -15.93 -4.18 -23.08
N GLU A 75 -14.96 -3.35 -23.48
CA GLU A 75 -14.80 -2.87 -24.86
C GLU A 75 -14.13 -3.89 -25.78
N ILE A 76 -13.08 -4.57 -25.31
CA ILE A 76 -12.29 -5.49 -26.13
C ILE A 76 -12.99 -6.85 -26.28
N ARG A 77 -13.59 -7.37 -25.21
CA ARG A 77 -14.27 -8.69 -25.13
C ARG A 77 -13.43 -9.91 -25.54
N ASP A 78 -12.14 -9.75 -25.80
CA ASP A 78 -11.13 -10.78 -26.02
C ASP A 78 -10.12 -10.79 -24.87
N ALA A 79 -10.11 -11.87 -24.09
CA ALA A 79 -9.22 -12.02 -22.94
C ALA A 79 -7.74 -12.10 -23.33
N LYS A 80 -7.38 -12.73 -24.45
CA LYS A 80 -5.98 -12.90 -24.86
C LYS A 80 -5.40 -11.57 -25.30
N TYR A 81 -6.16 -10.80 -26.10
CA TYR A 81 -5.75 -9.46 -26.52
C TYR A 81 -5.72 -8.49 -25.34
N PHE A 82 -6.74 -8.52 -24.48
CA PHE A 82 -6.80 -7.68 -23.28
C PHE A 82 -5.59 -7.92 -22.35
N LEU A 83 -5.28 -9.18 -22.03
CA LEU A 83 -4.13 -9.51 -21.20
C LEU A 83 -2.82 -9.01 -21.82
N LYS A 84 -2.62 -9.20 -23.13
CA LYS A 84 -1.40 -8.73 -23.80
C LYS A 84 -1.28 -7.20 -23.81
N LYS A 85 -2.41 -6.49 -23.89
CA LYS A 85 -2.44 -5.03 -23.94
C LYS A 85 -2.28 -4.37 -22.57
N TYR A 86 -2.92 -4.94 -21.53
CA TYR A 86 -3.01 -4.34 -20.19
C TYR A 86 -2.22 -5.13 -19.12
N TRP A 87 -1.22 -5.91 -19.51
CA TRP A 87 -0.49 -6.78 -18.59
C TRP A 87 0.22 -6.00 -17.47
N LEU A 88 0.74 -4.80 -17.74
CA LEU A 88 1.43 -3.97 -16.75
C LEU A 88 0.46 -3.45 -15.68
N GLU A 89 -0.69 -2.96 -16.11
CA GLU A 89 -1.75 -2.44 -15.27
C GLU A 89 -2.33 -3.54 -14.38
N ILE A 90 -2.51 -4.74 -14.92
CA ILE A 90 -2.93 -5.93 -14.17
C ILE A 90 -1.88 -6.29 -13.12
N ILE A 91 -0.59 -6.34 -13.50
CA ILE A 91 0.50 -6.61 -12.56
C ILE A 91 0.53 -5.55 -11.46
N LEU A 92 0.40 -4.27 -11.81
CA LEU A 92 0.39 -3.17 -10.84
C LEU A 92 -0.79 -3.30 -9.85
N LEU A 93 -1.99 -3.57 -10.37
CA LEU A 93 -3.20 -3.74 -9.57
C LEU A 93 -3.07 -4.90 -8.58
N VAL A 94 -2.44 -6.00 -8.99
CA VAL A 94 -2.20 -7.17 -8.13
C VAL A 94 -1.07 -6.91 -7.13
N LEU A 95 0.01 -6.25 -7.56
CA LEU A 95 1.16 -5.97 -6.70
C LEU A 95 0.85 -4.96 -5.60
N MET A 96 0.06 -3.92 -5.87
CA MET A 96 -0.30 -2.89 -4.89
C MET A 96 -0.77 -3.48 -3.53
N PRO A 97 -1.84 -4.30 -3.47
CA PRO A 97 -2.31 -4.86 -2.21
C PRO A 97 -1.31 -5.85 -1.58
N ILE A 98 -0.53 -6.55 -2.42
CA ILE A 98 0.57 -7.41 -1.94
C ILE A 98 1.61 -6.57 -1.19
N PHE A 99 2.00 -5.40 -1.71
CA PHE A 99 2.95 -4.49 -1.05
C PHE A 99 2.46 -4.03 0.33
N VAL A 100 1.16 -3.74 0.47
CA VAL A 100 0.55 -3.42 1.77
C VAL A 100 0.61 -4.63 2.71
N GLY A 101 0.32 -5.84 2.21
CA GLY A 101 0.46 -7.09 2.97
C GLY A 101 1.90 -7.32 3.46
N PHE A 102 2.91 -7.06 2.63
CA PHE A 102 4.32 -7.15 3.01
C PHE A 102 4.71 -6.14 4.10
N LYS A 103 4.14 -4.94 4.08
CA LYS A 103 4.34 -3.94 5.12
C LYS A 103 3.84 -4.44 6.47
N ALA A 104 2.66 -5.07 6.50
CA ALA A 104 2.11 -5.72 7.69
C ALA A 104 3.00 -6.87 8.19
N LEU A 105 3.52 -7.71 7.28
CA LEU A 105 4.44 -8.80 7.64
C LEU A 105 5.75 -8.30 8.29
N LYS A 106 6.34 -7.22 7.77
CA LYS A 106 7.54 -6.60 8.38
C LYS A 106 7.28 -6.09 9.79
N ILE A 107 6.11 -5.51 10.03
CA ILE A 107 5.68 -5.05 11.36
C ILE A 107 5.56 -6.25 12.32
N THR A 108 4.89 -7.32 11.90
CA THR A 108 4.76 -8.56 12.70
C THR A 108 6.12 -9.16 13.05
N ILE A 109 7.05 -9.22 12.09
CA ILE A 109 8.41 -9.73 12.34
C ILE A 109 9.18 -8.84 13.33
N LYS A 110 9.07 -7.50 13.23
CA LYS A 110 9.69 -6.58 14.19
C LYS A 110 9.12 -6.78 15.61
N ILE A 111 7.80 -6.91 15.75
CA ILE A 111 7.13 -7.17 17.04
C ILE A 111 7.60 -8.50 17.63
N VAL A 112 7.63 -9.57 16.84
CA VAL A 112 8.10 -10.89 17.30
C VAL A 112 9.57 -10.84 17.74
N LYS A 113 10.43 -10.13 17.01
CA LYS A 113 11.83 -9.93 17.41
C LYS A 113 11.95 -9.14 18.72
N GLN A 114 11.20 -8.04 18.87
CA GLN A 114 11.20 -7.24 20.10
C GLN A 114 10.72 -8.07 21.32
N ILE A 115 9.68 -8.89 21.16
CA ILE A 115 9.20 -9.80 22.22
C ILE A 115 10.26 -10.85 22.59
N LYS A 116 10.96 -11.42 21.61
CA LYS A 116 12.04 -12.39 21.88
C LYS A 116 13.21 -11.73 22.63
N VAL A 117 13.61 -10.53 22.23
CA VAL A 117 14.69 -9.77 22.88
C VAL A 117 14.26 -9.35 24.30
N SER A 118 13.01 -8.91 24.50
CA SER A 118 12.51 -8.54 25.83
C SER A 118 12.44 -9.73 26.78
N LYS A 119 11.96 -10.91 26.34
CA LYS A 119 11.95 -12.13 27.15
C LYS A 119 13.35 -12.58 27.53
N THR A 120 14.32 -12.39 26.63
CA THR A 120 15.73 -12.73 26.88
C THR A 120 16.37 -11.75 27.86
N GLY A 121 16.15 -10.45 27.67
CA GLY A 121 16.58 -9.39 28.59
C GLY A 121 15.98 -9.56 29.99
N PHE A 122 14.70 -9.92 30.09
CA PHE A 122 14.03 -10.17 31.37
C PHE A 122 14.61 -11.38 32.10
N LYS A 123 14.93 -12.47 31.39
CA LYS A 123 15.63 -13.63 31.98
C LYS A 123 17.02 -13.26 32.50
N ILE A 124 17.78 -12.46 31.77
CA ILE A 124 19.13 -12.02 32.17
C ILE A 124 19.04 -11.08 33.38
N PHE A 125 18.11 -10.13 33.37
CA PHE A 125 17.89 -9.21 34.49
C PHE A 125 17.45 -9.95 35.76
N GLN A 126 16.59 -10.96 35.65
CA GLN A 126 16.22 -11.80 36.78
C GLN A 126 17.40 -12.60 37.33
N LYS A 127 18.27 -13.15 36.47
CA LYS A 127 19.49 -13.85 36.90
C LYS A 127 20.46 -12.91 37.62
N LEU A 128 20.66 -11.71 37.09
CA LEU A 128 21.51 -10.67 37.72
C LEU A 128 20.93 -10.22 39.07
N LYS A 129 19.62 -9.97 39.15
CA LYS A 129 18.95 -9.58 40.40
C LYS A 129 19.03 -10.68 41.49
N LYS A 130 18.94 -11.95 41.11
CA LYS A 130 19.15 -13.08 42.04
C LYS A 130 20.62 -13.21 42.47
N SER A 131 21.57 -12.95 41.57
CA SER A 131 23.01 -13.02 41.89
C SER A 131 23.51 -11.87 42.76
N LYS A 132 22.83 -10.71 42.73
CA LYS A 132 23.17 -9.53 43.56
C LYS A 132 22.56 -9.58 44.97
N LYS A 133 21.71 -10.57 45.25
CA LYS A 133 21.01 -10.77 46.54
C LYS A 133 21.62 -11.91 47.36
N LYS A 134 22.77 -12.43 46.92
CA LYS A 134 23.64 -13.39 47.59
C LYS A 134 24.89 -12.65 48.03
#